data_AF-A0A6L3X9D6-F1
#
_entry.id   AF-A0A6L3X9D6-F1
#
_cell.length_a   1.000
_cell.length_b   1.000
_cell.length_c   1.000
_cell.angle_alpha   90.00
_cell.angle_beta   90.00
_cell.angle_gamma   90.00
#
_symmetry.space_group_name_H-M   'P 1'
#
loop_
_entity.id
_entity.type
_entity.pdbx_description
1 polymer ?
#
loop_
_entity_poly.entity_id
_entity_poly.type
_entity_poly.pdbx_seq_one_letter_code
_entity_poly.pdbx_strand_id
1 'polypeptide(L)'
;AWILTRYRFPGRTLLDALMDLPFALPTAVAGLTLASLFSVNGFYGEWLAKFDIKVTYTWIGIAVAMAFTSIPFVVRTVQPVLEELGPEYEEAAETLGATRWQSFRKVVLPELSPALLAGVALSFT
;
A
#
# COMPACT_ATOMS: atom_id res chain seq x y z
N ALA A 1 -5.58 1.91 -0.49
CA ALA A 1 -6.71 2.72 0.03
C ALA A 1 -7.45 3.45 -1.08
N TRP A 2 -6.87 4.50 -1.69
CA TRP A 2 -7.58 5.37 -2.67
C TRP A 2 -8.32 4.66 -3.80
N ILE A 3 -7.64 3.80 -4.55
CA ILE A 3 -8.24 3.08 -5.68
C ILE A 3 -9.30 2.07 -5.18
N LEU A 4 -9.07 1.45 -4.02
CA LEU A 4 -9.99 0.48 -3.43
C LEU A 4 -11.27 1.13 -2.93
N THR A 5 -11.23 2.36 -2.43
CA THR A 5 -12.41 3.07 -1.91
C THR A 5 -13.16 3.83 -2.99
N ARG A 6 -12.44 4.59 -3.84
CA ARG A 6 -13.03 5.53 -4.80
C ARG A 6 -13.49 4.89 -6.10
N TYR A 7 -12.97 3.71 -6.46
CA TYR A 7 -13.30 3.06 -7.73
C TYR A 7 -13.95 1.68 -7.53
N ARG A 8 -14.98 1.39 -8.34
CA ARG A 8 -15.57 0.06 -8.47
C ARG A 8 -15.09 -0.53 -9.80
N PHE A 9 -14.25 -1.56 -9.74
CA PHE A 9 -13.72 -2.24 -10.93
C PHE A 9 -13.68 -3.77 -10.71
N PRO A 10 -13.80 -4.58 -11.78
CA PRO A 10 -13.68 -6.02 -11.67
C PRO A 10 -12.27 -6.40 -11.18
N GLY A 11 -12.17 -7.09 -10.04
CA GLY A 11 -10.90 -7.42 -9.40
C GLY A 11 -10.60 -6.67 -8.10
N ARG A 12 -11.45 -5.72 -7.67
CA ARG A 12 -11.32 -5.04 -6.36
C ARG A 12 -11.21 -6.03 -5.20
N THR A 13 -12.06 -7.05 -5.16
CA THR A 13 -12.06 -8.08 -4.10
C THR A 13 -10.77 -8.88 -4.08
N LEU A 14 -10.17 -9.15 -5.26
CA LEU A 14 -8.90 -9.86 -5.33
C LEU A 14 -7.76 -8.98 -4.77
N LEU A 15 -7.72 -7.70 -5.14
CA LEU A 15 -6.73 -6.77 -4.58
C LEU A 15 -6.91 -6.60 -3.07
N ASP A 16 -8.15 -6.50 -2.59
CA ASP A 16 -8.44 -6.42 -1.15
C ASP A 16 -7.95 -7.69 -0.42
N ALA A 17 -8.20 -8.88 -0.98
CA ALA A 17 -7.69 -10.14 -0.45
C ALA A 17 -6.15 -10.23 -0.50
N LEU A 18 -5.51 -9.71 -1.55
CA LEU A 18 -4.05 -9.64 -1.65
C LEU A 18 -3.44 -8.71 -0.60
N MET A 19 -4.16 -7.66 -0.19
CA MET A 19 -3.72 -6.81 0.90
C MET A 19 -3.73 -7.53 2.25
N ASP A 20 -4.60 -8.52 2.45
CA ASP A 20 -4.66 -9.32 3.69
C ASP A 20 -3.73 -10.54 3.67
N LEU A 21 -3.18 -10.87 2.51
CA LEU A 21 -2.29 -12.02 2.30
C LEU A 21 -1.12 -12.06 3.30
N PRO A 22 -0.45 -10.94 3.64
CA PRO A 22 0.63 -10.95 4.63
C PRO A 22 0.19 -11.45 6.02
N PHE A 23 -1.07 -11.24 6.39
CA PHE A 23 -1.63 -11.69 7.67
C PHE A 23 -2.14 -13.13 7.63
N ALA A 24 -2.52 -13.60 6.45
CA ALA A 24 -2.97 -14.98 6.26
C ALA A 24 -1.81 -15.99 6.25
N LEU A 25 -0.60 -15.54 5.92
CA LEU A 25 0.58 -16.41 5.86
C LEU A 25 1.27 -16.52 7.22
N PRO A 26 1.74 -17.73 7.60
CA PRO A 26 2.71 -17.86 8.67
C PRO A 26 3.97 -17.04 8.36
N THR A 27 4.50 -16.32 9.33
CA THR A 27 5.64 -15.39 9.14
C THR A 27 6.85 -16.06 8.51
N ALA A 28 7.15 -17.30 8.91
CA ALA A 28 8.24 -18.09 8.33
C ALA A 28 8.00 -18.42 6.84
N VAL A 29 6.76 -18.70 6.46
CA VAL A 29 6.38 -19.00 5.06
C VAL A 29 6.48 -17.72 4.23
N ALA A 30 6.02 -16.57 4.76
CA ALA A 30 6.18 -15.27 4.10
C ALA A 30 7.67 -14.93 3.88
N GLY A 31 8.51 -15.16 4.89
CA GLY A 31 9.96 -14.95 4.79
C GLY A 31 10.63 -15.84 3.75
N LEU A 32 10.35 -17.15 3.77
CA LEU A 32 10.91 -18.12 2.82
C LEU A 32 10.44 -17.85 1.38
N THR A 33 9.17 -17.49 1.20
CA THR A 33 8.62 -17.16 -0.13
C THR A 33 9.24 -15.88 -0.67
N LEU A 34 9.32 -14.81 0.11
CA LEU A 34 10.01 -13.59 -0.34
C LEU A 34 11.49 -13.87 -0.65
N ALA A 35 12.19 -14.60 0.23
CA ALA A 35 13.58 -14.97 -0.01
C ALA A 35 13.76 -15.81 -1.28
N SER A 36 12.85 -16.75 -1.56
CA SER A 36 12.92 -17.58 -2.77
C SER A 36 12.60 -16.78 -4.04
N LEU A 37 11.59 -15.90 -3.99
CA LEU A 37 11.22 -15.03 -5.11
C LEU A 37 12.34 -14.05 -5.49
N PHE A 38 13.05 -13.50 -4.50
CA PHE A 38 14.15 -12.55 -4.70
C PHE A 38 15.54 -13.21 -4.77
N SER A 39 15.62 -14.55 -4.65
CA SER A 39 16.87 -15.31 -4.83
C SER A 39 17.41 -15.17 -6.25
N VAL A 40 18.70 -15.42 -6.45
CA VAL A 40 19.34 -15.30 -7.78
C VAL A 40 18.65 -16.18 -8.85
N ASN A 41 18.07 -17.30 -8.44
CA ASN A 41 17.30 -18.21 -9.30
C ASN A 41 15.77 -18.01 -9.17
N GLY A 42 15.34 -16.98 -8.45
CA GLY A 42 13.95 -16.65 -8.23
C GLY A 42 13.38 -15.79 -9.36
N PHE A 43 12.07 -15.82 -9.54
CA PHE A 43 11.38 -15.11 -10.62
C PHE A 43 11.74 -13.61 -10.68
N TYR A 44 11.78 -12.93 -9.52
CA TYR A 44 12.17 -11.52 -9.47
C TYR A 44 13.69 -11.35 -9.42
N GLY A 45 14.39 -12.18 -8.64
CA GLY A 45 15.83 -12.03 -8.47
C GLY A 45 16.63 -12.30 -9.74
N GLU A 46 16.21 -13.20 -10.63
CA GLU A 46 16.85 -13.43 -11.93
C GLU A 46 16.74 -12.17 -12.83
N TRP A 47 15.58 -11.53 -12.82
CA TRP A 47 15.37 -10.29 -13.57
C TRP A 47 16.19 -9.12 -13.00
N LEU A 48 16.21 -8.98 -11.67
CA LEU A 48 16.99 -7.96 -10.96
C LEU A 48 18.51 -8.17 -11.10
N ALA A 49 18.97 -9.41 -11.19
CA ALA A 49 20.38 -9.74 -11.40
C ALA A 49 20.92 -9.22 -12.73
N LYS A 50 20.07 -9.07 -13.76
CA LYS A 50 20.46 -8.44 -15.05
C LYS A 50 20.88 -6.97 -14.88
N PHE A 51 20.44 -6.33 -13.80
CA PHE A 51 20.79 -4.96 -13.43
C PHE A 51 21.81 -4.90 -12.27
N ASP A 52 22.42 -6.04 -11.92
CA ASP A 52 23.35 -6.20 -10.79
C ASP A 52 22.76 -5.84 -9.41
N ILE A 53 21.42 -5.89 -9.27
CA ILE A 53 20.71 -5.59 -8.02
C ILE A 53 20.53 -6.89 -7.22
N LYS A 54 21.27 -7.03 -6.12
CA LYS A 54 21.11 -8.14 -5.17
C LYS A 54 20.11 -7.79 -4.08
N VAL A 55 18.97 -8.49 -4.06
CA VAL A 55 17.91 -8.27 -3.07
C VAL A 55 17.98 -9.27 -1.91
N THR A 56 18.40 -10.52 -2.16
CA THR A 56 18.50 -11.52 -1.09
C THR A 56 19.63 -11.20 -0.11
N TYR A 57 19.35 -11.30 1.19
CA TYR A 57 20.29 -11.01 2.29
C TYR A 57 20.87 -9.58 2.28
N THR A 58 20.24 -8.62 1.59
CA THR A 58 20.63 -7.21 1.62
C THR A 58 19.60 -6.38 2.37
N TRP A 59 19.98 -5.14 2.70
CA TRP A 59 19.05 -4.18 3.31
C TRP A 59 17.81 -3.94 2.43
N ILE A 60 17.95 -4.06 1.10
CA ILE A 60 16.83 -3.92 0.15
C ILE A 60 15.84 -5.06 0.35
N GLY A 61 16.30 -6.31 0.50
CA GLY A 61 15.42 -7.44 0.78
C GLY A 61 14.68 -7.29 2.09
N ILE A 62 15.34 -6.78 3.13
CA ILE A 62 14.71 -6.46 4.41
C ILE A 62 13.65 -5.37 4.22
N ALA A 63 13.97 -4.29 3.51
CA ALA A 63 13.03 -3.20 3.24
C ALA A 63 11.79 -3.69 2.46
N VAL A 64 11.97 -4.58 1.49
CA VAL A 64 10.86 -5.20 0.75
C VAL A 64 10.01 -6.09 1.65
N ALA A 65 10.64 -6.90 2.50
CA ALA A 65 9.92 -7.75 3.46
C ALA A 65 9.12 -6.92 4.47
N MET A 66 9.72 -5.85 5.00
CA MET A 66 9.02 -4.90 5.86
C MET A 66 7.87 -4.23 5.12
N ALA A 67 8.08 -3.73 3.89
CA ALA A 67 7.01 -3.12 3.11
C ALA A 67 5.85 -4.08 2.86
N PHE A 68 6.13 -5.35 2.56
CA PHE A 68 5.12 -6.39 2.39
C PHE A 68 4.22 -6.55 3.62
N THR A 69 4.80 -6.50 4.83
CA THR A 69 4.03 -6.58 6.08
C THR A 69 3.39 -5.26 6.50
N SER A 70 4.03 -4.13 6.19
CA SER A 70 3.66 -2.79 6.67
C SER A 70 2.56 -2.11 5.83
N ILE A 71 2.58 -2.30 4.50
CA ILE A 71 1.60 -1.70 3.57
C ILE A 71 0.13 -2.00 3.95
N PRO A 72 -0.26 -3.24 4.29
CA PRO A 72 -1.62 -3.55 4.71
C PRO A 72 -2.12 -2.73 5.88
N PHE A 73 -1.28 -2.50 6.90
CA PHE A 73 -1.67 -1.69 8.06
C PHE A 73 -2.03 -0.27 7.66
N VAL A 74 -1.16 0.39 6.88
CA VAL A 74 -1.42 1.76 6.40
C VAL A 74 -2.71 1.81 5.59
N VAL A 75 -2.92 0.83 4.70
CA VAL A 75 -4.13 0.79 3.88
C VAL A 75 -5.38 0.59 4.74
N ARG A 76 -5.36 -0.33 5.70
CA ARG A 76 -6.49 -0.63 6.59
C ARG A 76 -6.82 0.52 7.54
N THR A 77 -5.85 1.36 7.91
CA THR A 77 -6.10 2.57 8.71
C THR A 77 -6.64 3.72 7.87
N VAL A 78 -6.14 3.92 6.64
CA VAL A 78 -6.53 5.05 5.78
C VAL A 78 -7.85 4.79 5.06
N GLN A 79 -8.15 3.54 4.72
CA GLN A 79 -9.35 3.15 4.01
C GLN A 79 -10.66 3.63 4.67
N PRO A 80 -10.95 3.36 5.96
CA PRO A 80 -12.22 3.77 6.57
C PRO A 80 -12.37 5.29 6.61
N VAL A 81 -11.30 6.03 6.91
CA VAL A 81 -11.33 7.51 6.91
C VAL A 81 -11.63 8.05 5.52
N LEU A 82 -11.09 7.40 4.49
CA LEU A 82 -11.38 7.77 3.11
C LEU A 82 -12.79 7.37 2.64
N GLU A 83 -13.39 6.33 3.21
CA GLU A 83 -14.78 5.94 2.97
C GLU A 83 -15.77 6.90 3.67
N GLU A 84 -15.38 7.43 4.84
CA GLU A 84 -16.13 8.44 5.59
C GLU A 84 -16.08 9.83 4.91
N LEU A 85 -14.92 10.20 4.36
CA LEU A 85 -14.80 11.32 3.42
C LEU A 85 -15.63 11.01 2.16
N GLY A 86 -16.88 11.44 2.16
CA GLY A 86 -17.77 11.32 1.01
C GLY A 86 -17.24 12.02 -0.25
N PRO A 87 -17.81 11.73 -1.44
CA PRO A 87 -17.51 12.44 -2.67
C PRO A 87 -17.93 13.92 -2.64
N GLU A 88 -18.90 14.26 -1.81
CA GLU A 88 -19.42 15.62 -1.60
C GLU A 88 -18.36 16.68 -1.28
N TYR A 89 -17.31 16.31 -0.53
CA TYR A 89 -16.21 17.24 -0.24
C TYR A 89 -15.38 17.57 -1.49
N GLU A 90 -15.21 16.61 -2.39
CA GLU A 90 -14.52 16.82 -3.67
C GLU A 90 -15.39 17.61 -4.63
N GLU A 91 -16.69 17.31 -4.69
CA GLU A 91 -17.66 18.01 -5.54
C GLU A 91 -17.83 19.48 -5.11
N ALA A 92 -17.81 19.77 -3.80
CA ALA A 92 -17.82 21.13 -3.27
C ALA A 92 -16.55 21.90 -3.67
N ALA A 93 -15.39 21.25 -3.60
CA ALA A 93 -14.12 21.86 -4.03
C ALA A 93 -14.12 22.14 -5.55
N GLU A 94 -14.61 21.21 -6.36
CA GLU A 94 -14.75 21.40 -7.82
C GLU A 94 -15.73 22.55 -8.14
N THR A 95 -16.84 22.67 -7.40
CA THR A 95 -17.80 23.78 -7.53
C THR A 95 -17.18 25.14 -7.21
N LEU A 96 -16.23 25.18 -6.26
CA LEU A 96 -15.44 26.38 -5.93
C LEU A 96 -14.31 26.66 -6.94
N GLY A 97 -14.23 25.90 -8.04
CA GLY A 97 -13.24 26.05 -9.10
C GLY A 97 -11.89 25.39 -8.80
N ALA A 98 -11.81 24.53 -7.78
CA ALA A 98 -10.58 23.79 -7.51
C ALA A 98 -10.36 22.68 -8.54
N THR A 99 -9.11 22.53 -8.98
CA THR A 99 -8.69 21.37 -9.78
C THR A 99 -8.62 20.11 -8.92
N ARG A 100 -8.73 18.92 -9.53
CA ARG A 100 -8.61 17.62 -8.83
C ARG A 100 -7.36 17.51 -7.96
N TRP A 101 -6.23 18.05 -8.41
CA TRP A 101 -4.99 18.05 -7.64
C TRP A 101 -5.06 18.98 -6.41
N GLN A 102 -5.73 20.13 -6.54
CA GLN A 102 -5.95 21.04 -5.41
C GLN A 102 -6.94 20.43 -4.41
N SER A 103 -8.02 19.80 -4.88
CA SER A 103 -8.97 19.08 -4.04
C SER A 103 -8.27 17.97 -3.24
N PHE A 104 -7.48 17.13 -3.92
CA PHE A 104 -6.69 16.10 -3.26
C PHE A 104 -5.73 16.69 -2.21
N ARG A 105 -4.92 17.69 -2.57
CA ARG A 105 -3.86 18.20 -1.67
C ARG A 105 -4.40 19.05 -0.51
N LYS A 106 -5.51 19.77 -0.70
CA LYS A 106 -6.02 20.75 0.27
C LYS A 106 -7.23 20.27 1.07
N VAL A 107 -7.98 19.30 0.57
CA VAL A 107 -9.19 18.79 1.23
C VAL A 107 -8.94 17.38 1.74
N VAL A 108 -8.55 16.48 0.84
CA VAL A 108 -8.40 15.06 1.16
C VAL A 108 -7.14 14.78 1.98
N LEU A 109 -5.98 15.21 1.52
CA LEU A 109 -4.68 14.87 2.15
C LEU A 109 -4.58 15.34 3.61
N PRO A 110 -5.03 16.56 3.99
CA PRO A 110 -5.03 16.99 5.38
C PRO A 110 -5.92 16.12 6.26
N GLU A 111 -7.08 15.73 5.76
CA GLU A 111 -8.04 14.90 6.49
C GLU A 111 -7.57 13.45 6.64
N LEU A 112 -6.87 12.92 5.62
CA LEU A 112 -6.20 11.62 5.70
C LEU A 112 -4.92 11.64 6.53
N SER A 113 -4.33 12.80 6.81
CA SER A 113 -3.01 12.91 7.45
C SER A 113 -2.93 12.28 8.84
N PRO A 114 -3.92 12.42 9.74
CA PRO A 114 -3.88 11.76 11.04
C PRO A 114 -3.93 10.22 10.89
N ALA A 115 -4.75 9.73 9.97
CA ALA A 115 -4.88 8.30 9.68
C ALA A 115 -3.61 7.73 9.04
N LEU A 116 -2.97 8.48 8.15
CA LEU A 116 -1.69 8.13 7.56
C LEU A 116 -0.60 8.05 8.63
N LEU A 117 -0.51 9.03 9.53
CA LEU A 117 0.47 9.02 10.61
C LEU A 117 0.24 7.84 11.56
N ALA A 118 -1.01 7.57 11.94
CA ALA A 118 -1.37 6.42 12.77
C ALA A 118 -1.05 5.09 12.08
N GLY A 119 -1.43 4.94 10.82
CA GLY A 119 -1.16 3.72 10.04
C GLY A 119 0.33 3.48 9.83
N VAL A 120 1.10 4.53 9.58
CA VAL A 120 2.56 4.45 9.50
C VAL A 120 3.13 4.04 10.85
N ALA A 121 2.74 4.69 11.96
CA ALA A 121 3.23 4.32 13.29
C ALA A 121 2.98 2.84 13.63
N LEU A 122 1.77 2.33 13.34
CA LEU A 122 1.41 0.92 13.51
C LEU A 122 2.23 -0.03 12.62
N SER A 123 2.66 0.45 11.45
CA SER A 123 3.41 -0.38 10.51
C SER A 123 4.88 -0.59 10.91
N PHE A 124 5.38 0.20 11.87
CA PHE A 124 6.75 0.14 12.40
C PHE A 124 6.84 -0.51 13.80
N THR A 125 5.71 -0.90 14.40
CA THR A 125 5.64 -1.65 15.66
C THR A 125 5.57 -3.15 15.41
#